data_AF-A0A5P8AY94-F1
#
_entry.id   AF-A0A5P8AY94-F1
#
_cell.length_a   1.000
_cell.length_b   1.000
_cell.length_c   1.000
_cell.angle_alpha   90.00
_cell.angle_beta   90.00
_cell.angle_gamma   90.00
#
_symmetry.space_group_name_H-M   'P 1'
#
loop_
_entity.id
_entity.type
_entity.pdbx_description
1 polymer ?
#
loop_
_entity_poly.entity_id
_entity_poly.type
_entity_poly.pdbx_seq_one_letter_code
_entity_poly.pdbx_strand_id
1 'polypeptide(L)' 'MKKIIHLFLNLAILSFIFSCTTIASLMDEPTPPIKHTIKDLSTYEAKLADYIMYLQVFLTRTKNKFNDTQYPKFTYFNSS' A
#
# COMPACT_ATOMS: atom_id res chain seq x y z
N MET A 1 12.26 34.16 -25.72
CA MET A 1 12.75 32.76 -25.57
C MET A 1 13.05 32.37 -24.12
N LYS A 2 13.90 33.09 -23.37
CA LYS A 2 14.22 32.75 -21.96
C LYS A 2 13.00 32.64 -21.01
N LYS A 3 11.99 33.52 -21.14
CA LYS A 3 10.75 33.45 -20.34
C LYS A 3 9.91 32.20 -20.63
N ILE A 4 9.87 31.76 -21.89
CA ILE A 4 9.15 30.56 -22.32
C ILE A 4 9.86 29.31 -21.76
N ILE A 5 11.19 29.27 -21.83
CA ILE A 5 12.00 28.20 -21.23
C ILE A 5 11.77 28.14 -19.70
N HIS A 6 11.73 29.28 -19.01
CA HIS A 6 11.42 29.33 -17.58
C HIS A 6 10.02 28.81 -17.25
N LEU A 7 9.02 29.11 -18.09
CA LEU A 7 7.66 28.62 -17.92
C LEU A 7 7.60 27.10 -18.04
N PHE A 8 8.25 26.52 -19.06
CA PHE A 8 8.33 25.07 -19.24
C PHE A 8 9.10 24.38 -18.12
N LEU A 9 10.18 24.98 -17.63
CA LEU A 9 10.96 24.46 -16.52
C LEU A 9 10.14 24.41 -15.23
N ASN A 10 9.42 25.49 -14.91
CA ASN A 10 8.55 25.54 -13.73
C ASN A 10 7.39 24.55 -13.82
N LEU A 11 6.82 24.37 -15.03
CA LEU A 11 5.76 23.39 -15.27
C LEU A 11 6.26 21.94 -15.10
N ALA A 12 7.47 21.65 -15.56
CA ALA A 12 8.12 20.35 -15.39
C ALA A 12 8.46 20.05 -13.91
N ILE A 13 8.89 21.06 -13.15
CA ILE A 13 9.14 20.92 -11.71
C ILE A 13 7.82 20.65 -10.96
N LEU A 14 6.75 21.38 -11.32
CA LEU A 14 5.43 21.18 -10.71
C LEU A 14 4.89 19.77 -10.97
N SER A 15 4.99 19.26 -12.20
CA SER A 15 4.54 17.91 -12.53
C SER A 15 5.38 16.82 -11.83
N PHE A 16 6.68 17.04 -11.65
CA PHE A 16 7.57 16.14 -10.90
C PHE A 16 7.21 16.06 -9.41
N ILE A 17 6.82 17.18 -8.79
CA ILE A 17 6.37 17.20 -7.38
C ILE A 17 5.04 16.44 -7.22
N PHE A 18 4.10 16.59 -8.16
CA PHE A 18 2.81 15.87 -8.12
C PHE A 18 2.93 14.37 -8.42
N SER A 19 3.97 13.92 -9.12
CA SER A 19 4.20 12.48 -9.36
C SER A 19 4.73 11.72 -8.14
N CYS A 20 5.23 12.42 -7.12
CA CYS A 20 5.85 11.81 -5.94
C CYS A 20 4.84 11.42 -4.84
N THR A 21 3.54 11.65 -5.03
CA THR A 21 2.51 11.31 -4.03
C THR A 21 2.03 9.86 -4.11
N THR A 22 2.54 9.06 -5.05
CA THR A 22 2.26 7.61 -5.12
C THR A 22 3.45 6.81 -4.61
N ILE A 23 4.06 7.22 -3.50
CA ILE A 23 4.67 6.21 -2.63
C ILE A 23 3.48 5.34 -2.22
N ALA A 24 3.44 4.08 -2.66
CA ALA A 24 2.44 3.13 -2.22
C ALA A 24 2.49 3.11 -0.69
N SER A 25 1.61 3.87 -0.04
CA SER A 25 1.57 3.89 1.42
C SER A 25 1.24 2.47 1.82
N LEU A 26 2.03 1.92 2.74
CA LEU A 26 1.66 0.64 3.31
C LEU A 26 0.26 0.79 3.88
N MET A 27 -0.59 -0.21 3.65
CA MET A 27 -1.88 -0.26 4.31
C MET A 27 -1.61 -0.33 5.81
N ASP A 28 -2.30 0.50 6.60
CA ASP A 28 -2.14 0.48 8.04
C ASP A 28 -2.92 -0.71 8.64
N GLU A 29 -2.40 -1.29 9.71
CA GLU A 29 -3.10 -2.33 10.45
C GLU A 29 -4.40 -1.74 11.05
N PRO A 30 -5.57 -2.37 10.83
CA PRO A 30 -6.81 -1.87 11.38
C PRO A 30 -6.81 -1.96 12.90
N THR A 31 -7.28 -0.90 13.55
CA THR A 31 -7.40 -0.87 15.01
C THR A 31 -8.62 -1.68 15.48
N PRO A 32 -8.46 -2.51 16.53
CA PRO A 32 -9.58 -3.22 17.13
C PRO A 32 -10.68 -2.26 17.61
N PRO A 33 -11.97 -2.61 17.47
CA PRO A 33 -13.04 -1.74 17.88
C PRO A 33 -13.15 -1.69 19.40
N ILE A 34 -13.36 -0.51 19.97
CA ILE A 34 -13.59 -0.32 21.41
C ILE A 34 -14.92 -0.97 21.84
N LYS A 35 -15.92 -0.93 20.96
CA LYS A 35 -17.23 -1.54 21.17
C LYS A 35 -17.29 -2.88 20.47
N HIS A 36 -17.67 -3.92 21.21
CA HIS A 36 -17.83 -5.28 20.67
C HIS A 36 -19.27 -5.54 20.23
N THR A 37 -19.87 -4.63 19.46
CA THR A 37 -21.14 -4.93 18.80
C THR A 37 -20.90 -5.83 17.61
N ILE A 38 -21.91 -6.62 17.20
CA ILE A 38 -21.80 -7.47 15.99
C ILE A 38 -21.35 -6.65 14.79
N LYS A 39 -21.93 -5.45 14.60
CA LYS A 39 -21.59 -4.56 13.49
C LYS A 39 -20.12 -4.12 13.54
N ASP A 40 -19.63 -3.72 14.70
CA ASP A 40 -18.25 -3.24 14.86
C ASP A 40 -17.24 -4.37 14.64
N LEU A 41 -17.54 -5.56 15.17
CA LEU A 41 -16.73 -6.77 14.98
C LEU A 41 -16.69 -7.20 13.51
N SER A 42 -17.85 -7.28 12.83
CA SER A 42 -17.89 -7.62 11.41
C SER A 42 -17.19 -6.58 10.53
N THR A 43 -17.27 -5.30 10.90
CA THR A 43 -16.53 -4.24 10.19
C THR A 43 -15.02 -4.37 10.39
N TYR A 44 -14.60 -4.70 11.61
CA TYR A 44 -13.20 -4.94 11.93
C TYR A 44 -12.66 -6.18 11.20
N GLU A 45 -13.40 -7.27 11.18
CA GLU A 45 -13.07 -8.51 10.48
C GLU A 45 -12.85 -8.26 8.98
N ALA A 46 -13.76 -7.53 8.33
CA ALA A 46 -13.60 -7.17 6.91
C ALA A 46 -12.31 -6.38 6.65
N LYS A 47 -12.04 -5.36 7.47
CA LYS A 47 -10.80 -4.56 7.35
C LYS A 47 -9.55 -5.40 7.58
N LEU A 48 -9.60 -6.33 8.54
CA LEU A 48 -8.49 -7.21 8.86
C LEU A 48 -8.22 -8.19 7.71
N ALA A 49 -9.27 -8.73 7.09
CA ALA A 49 -9.15 -9.58 5.90
C ALA A 49 -8.49 -8.84 4.73
N ASP A 50 -8.91 -7.59 4.47
CA ASP A 50 -8.31 -6.75 3.43
C ASP A 50 -6.81 -6.48 3.70
N TYR A 51 -6.47 -6.18 4.96
CA TYR A 51 -5.08 -5.96 5.40
C TYR A 51 -4.21 -7.21 5.20
N ILE A 52 -4.72 -8.38 5.59
CA ILE A 52 -4.02 -9.65 5.40
C ILE A 52 -3.79 -9.92 3.90
N MET A 53 -4.82 -9.71 3.06
CA MET A 53 -4.69 -9.88 1.61
C MET A 53 -3.63 -8.93 1.03
N TYR A 54 -3.61 -7.66 1.46
CA TYR A 54 -2.58 -6.70 1.09
C TYR A 54 -1.18 -7.23 1.43
N LEU A 55 -0.96 -7.72 2.65
CA LEU A 55 0.33 -8.26 3.08
C LEU A 55 0.75 -9.47 2.26
N GLN A 56 -0.17 -10.40 1.97
CA GLN A 56 0.12 -11.59 1.15
C GLN A 56 0.57 -11.20 -0.26
N VAL A 57 -0.11 -10.23 -0.88
CA VAL A 57 0.26 -9.71 -2.21
C VAL A 57 1.61 -9.00 -2.15
N PHE A 58 1.83 -8.17 -1.11
CA PHE A 58 3.09 -7.47 -0.91
C PHE A 58 4.27 -8.45 -0.79
N LEU A 59 4.16 -9.48 0.06
CA LEU A 59 5.19 -10.50 0.25
C LEU A 59 5.46 -11.27 -1.05
N THR A 60 4.41 -11.68 -1.75
CA THR A 60 4.53 -12.41 -3.03
C THR A 60 5.24 -11.57 -4.09
N ARG A 61 4.83 -10.30 -4.26
CA ARG A 61 5.46 -9.38 -5.21
C ARG A 61 6.90 -9.07 -4.85
N THR A 62 7.19 -8.91 -3.56
CA THR A 62 8.53 -8.65 -3.06
C THR A 62 9.45 -9.83 -3.36
N LYS A 63 9.03 -11.06 -3.06
CA LYS A 63 9.77 -12.28 -3.42
C LYS A 63 10.10 -12.33 -4.91
N ASN A 64 9.11 -12.10 -5.76
CA ASN A 64 9.30 -12.14 -7.22
C ASN A 64 10.21 -11.02 -7.73
N LYS A 65 10.13 -9.83 -7.13
CA LYS A 65 10.94 -8.66 -7.54
C LYS A 65 12.41 -8.81 -7.19
N PHE A 66 12.71 -9.34 -6.00
CA PHE A 66 14.09 -9.43 -5.50
C PHE A 66 14.76 -10.77 -5.79
N ASN A 67 14.01 -11.78 -6.24
CA ASN A 67 14.49 -13.13 -6.55
C ASN A 67 15.40 -13.70 -5.44
N ASP A 68 15.04 -13.41 -4.19
CA ASP A 68 15.82 -13.79 -3.02
C ASP A 68 15.67 -15.30 -2.78
N THR A 69 16.79 -16.02 -2.84
CA THR A 69 16.85 -17.46 -2.61
C THR A 69 16.63 -17.84 -1.15
N GLN A 70 16.81 -16.89 -0.23
CA GLN A 70 16.59 -17.04 1.21
C GLN A 70 15.28 -16.37 1.68
N TYR A 71 14.37 -16.03 0.76
CA TYR A 71 13.11 -15.38 1.13
C TYR A 71 12.31 -16.24 2.13
N PRO A 72 11.80 -15.65 3.22
CA PRO A 72 11.05 -16.39 4.23
C PRO A 72 9.87 -17.16 3.62
N LYS A 73 9.61 -18.36 4.14
CA LYS A 73 8.37 -19.08 3.84
C LYS A 73 7.27 -18.59 4.76
N PHE A 74 6.09 -18.33 4.20
CA PHE A 74 4.92 -17.88 4.94
C PHE A 74 3.73 -18.75 4.55
N THR A 75 2.87 -19.01 5.53
CA THR A 75 1.59 -19.69 5.31
C THR A 75 0.56 -18.63 4.97
N TYR A 76 -0.12 -18.79 3.84
CA TYR A 76 -1.19 -17.88 3.47
C TYR A 76 -2.39 -18.10 4.39
N PHE A 77 -2.96 -17.01 4.90
CA PHE A 77 -4.29 -17.00 5.48
C PHE A 77 -5.28 -17.70 4.55
N ASN A 78 -6.05 -18.61 5.14
CA ASN A 78 -7.12 -19.34 4.49
C ASN A 78 -8.43 -18.97 5.18
N SER A 79 -9.38 -18.42 4.43
CA SER A 79 -10.70 -18.02 4.91
C SER A 79 -11.75 -19.13 4.80
N SER A 80 -11.34 -20.34 4.42
CA SER A 80 -12.22 -21.51 4.22
C SER A 80 -12.52 -22.26 5.52
#